data_AF-A0A950XJK7-F1
#
_entry.id   AF-A0A950XJK7-F1
#
_cell.length_a   1.000
_cell.length_b   1.000
_cell.length_c   1.000
_cell.angle_alpha   90.00
_cell.angle_beta   90.00
_cell.angle_gamma   90.00
#
_symmetry.space_group_name_H-M   'P 1'
#
loop_
_entity.id
_entity.type
_entity.pdbx_description
1 polymer ?
#
loop_
_entity_poly.entity_id
_entity_poly.type
_entity_poly.pdbx_seq_one_letter_code
_entity_poly.pdbx_strand_id
1 'polypeptide(L)'
;MKNETQLAKGIMRRVYAIYYFRKAMRPQARLTAFLVILLLVASSVSMPNVIQNAMHASNFAVYLFSALATTKLYVQLGIIAAALIILSMLIDAFRTKEGTYALS
;
A
#
# COMPACT_ATOMS: atom_id res chain seq x y z
N MET A 1 -18.85 10.02 -39.72
CA MET A 1 -19.10 10.49 -38.34
C MET A 1 -19.06 9.41 -37.23
N LYS A 2 -19.02 8.10 -37.51
CA LYS A 2 -18.90 7.05 -36.46
C LYS A 2 -17.49 6.91 -35.82
N ASN A 3 -16.47 7.54 -36.39
CA ASN A 3 -15.07 7.42 -35.93
C ASN A 3 -14.72 8.44 -34.84
N GLU A 4 -15.30 9.64 -34.89
CA GLU A 4 -15.03 10.71 -33.91
C GLU A 4 -15.58 10.35 -32.52
N THR A 5 -16.75 9.72 -32.45
CA THR A 5 -17.34 9.25 -31.19
C THR A 5 -16.56 8.11 -30.55
N GLN A 6 -15.96 7.21 -31.35
CA GLN A 6 -15.09 6.14 -30.84
C GLN A 6 -13.75 6.67 -30.34
N LEU A 7 -13.15 7.63 -31.05
CA LEU A 7 -11.94 8.33 -30.62
C LEU A 7 -12.19 9.11 -29.33
N ALA A 8 -13.28 9.88 -29.24
CA ALA A 8 -13.66 10.62 -28.03
C ALA A 8 -13.87 9.68 -26.82
N LYS A 9 -14.49 8.52 -27.02
CA LYS A 9 -14.68 7.50 -25.96
C LYS A 9 -13.36 6.90 -25.49
N GLY A 10 -12.41 6.68 -26.40
CA GLY A 10 -11.05 6.22 -26.06
C GLY A 10 -10.28 7.24 -25.23
N ILE A 11 -10.34 8.52 -25.61
CA ILE A 11 -9.69 9.62 -24.90
C ILE A 11 -10.33 9.79 -23.51
N MET A 12 -11.66 9.83 -23.43
CA MET A 12 -12.40 9.92 -22.16
C MET A 12 -11.99 8.82 -21.17
N ARG A 13 -11.86 7.56 -21.61
CA ARG A 13 -11.42 6.45 -20.75
C ARG A 13 -10.03 6.70 -20.15
N ARG A 14 -9.09 7.22 -20.94
CA ARG A 14 -7.74 7.55 -20.45
C ARG A 14 -7.77 8.71 -19.45
N VAL A 15 -8.55 9.74 -19.73
CA VAL A 15 -8.71 10.89 -18.83
C VAL A 15 -9.32 10.44 -17.50
N TYR A 16 -10.37 9.63 -17.53
CA TYR A 16 -10.95 9.06 -16.32
C TYR A 16 -9.98 8.15 -15.57
N ALA A 17 -9.24 7.28 -16.25
CA ALA A 17 -8.24 6.43 -15.61
C ALA A 17 -7.17 7.27 -14.89
N ILE A 18 -6.64 8.32 -15.53
CA ILE A 18 -5.67 9.24 -14.93
C ILE A 18 -6.29 10.01 -13.76
N TYR A 19 -7.53 10.46 -13.90
CA TYR A 19 -8.26 11.16 -12.83
C TYR A 19 -8.44 10.29 -11.59
N TYR A 20 -8.90 9.04 -11.77
CA TYR A 20 -9.05 8.08 -10.68
C TYR A 20 -7.70 7.70 -10.08
N PHE A 21 -6.66 7.53 -10.90
CA PHE A 21 -5.30 7.27 -10.42
C PHE A 21 -4.79 8.42 -9.53
N ARG A 22 -4.95 9.68 -9.96
CA ARG A 22 -4.61 10.84 -9.12
C ARG A 22 -5.47 10.93 -7.86
N LYS A 23 -6.75 10.58 -7.95
CA LYS A 23 -7.65 10.59 -6.79
C LYS A 23 -7.27 9.51 -5.77
N ALA A 24 -6.86 8.33 -6.22
CA ALA A 24 -6.32 7.26 -5.39
C ALA A 24 -4.96 7.61 -4.77
N MET A 25 -4.18 8.47 -5.44
CA MET A 25 -2.93 9.00 -4.91
C MET A 25 -3.09 10.06 -3.81
N ARG A 26 -4.32 10.47 -3.45
CA ARG A 26 -4.53 11.39 -2.33
C ARG A 26 -4.13 10.75 -0.99
N PRO A 27 -3.57 11.53 -0.04
CA PRO A 27 -3.08 11.00 1.24
C PRO A 27 -4.19 10.29 2.04
N GLN A 28 -5.41 10.82 2.01
CA GLN A 28 -6.57 10.19 2.66
C GLN A 28 -6.89 8.81 2.08
N ALA A 29 -6.88 8.67 0.74
CA ALA A 29 -7.14 7.40 0.07
C ALA A 29 -6.05 6.36 0.36
N ARG A 30 -4.78 6.78 0.41
CA ARG A 30 -3.65 5.93 0.80
C ARG A 30 -3.75 5.45 2.24
N LEU A 31 -4.12 6.34 3.17
CA LEU A 31 -4.30 5.99 4.58
C LEU A 31 -5.46 5.00 4.77
N THR A 32 -6.59 5.21 4.08
CA THR A 32 -7.70 4.24 4.11
C THR A 32 -7.30 2.89 3.50
N ALA A 33 -6.56 2.89 2.38
CA ALA A 33 -6.09 1.65 1.77
C ALA A 33 -5.14 0.89 2.71
N PHE A 34 -4.23 1.61 3.36
CA PHE A 34 -3.33 1.04 4.36
C PHE A 34 -4.11 0.38 5.52
N LEU A 35 -5.08 1.07 6.11
CA LEU A 35 -5.89 0.53 7.20
C LEU A 35 -6.68 -0.72 6.78
N VAL A 36 -7.28 -0.72 5.59
CA VAL A 36 -8.02 -1.88 5.08
C VAL A 36 -7.08 -3.07 4.88
N ILE A 37 -5.91 -2.86 4.28
CA ILE A 37 -4.92 -3.93 4.09
C ILE A 37 -4.45 -4.46 5.44
N LEU A 38 -4.19 -3.58 6.41
CA LEU A 38 -3.75 -3.96 7.75
C LEU A 38 -4.81 -4.79 8.47
N LEU A 39 -6.09 -4.41 8.38
CA LEU A 39 -7.20 -5.18 8.93
C LEU A 39 -7.34 -6.55 8.25
N LEU A 40 -7.23 -6.62 6.92
CA LEU A 40 -7.29 -7.88 6.18
C LEU A 40 -6.15 -8.83 6.54
N VAL A 41 -4.93 -8.31 6.72
CA VAL A 41 -3.77 -9.09 7.16
C VAL A 41 -3.98 -9.53 8.61
N ALA A 42 -4.41 -8.63 9.49
CA ALA A 42 -4.64 -8.93 10.91
C ALA A 42 -5.77 -9.94 11.12
N SER A 43 -6.83 -9.92 10.30
CA SER A 43 -7.89 -10.94 10.35
C SER A 43 -7.45 -12.28 9.78
N SER A 44 -6.44 -12.29 8.91
CA SER A 44 -5.95 -13.50 8.23
C SER A 44 -4.94 -14.27 9.06
N VAL A 45 -4.37 -13.67 10.10
CA VAL A 45 -3.31 -14.26 10.91
C VAL A 45 -3.71 -14.20 12.39
N SER A 46 -3.55 -15.32 13.10
CA SER A 46 -3.77 -15.34 14.56
C SER A 46 -2.69 -14.52 15.26
N MET A 47 -3.04 -13.29 15.68
CA MET A 47 -2.14 -12.39 16.40
C MET A 47 -1.53 -13.02 17.67
N PRO A 48 -2.27 -13.75 18.51
CA PRO A 48 -1.69 -14.43 19.66
C PRO A 48 -0.58 -15.42 19.29
N ASN A 49 -0.77 -16.19 18.22
CA ASN A 49 0.24 -17.16 17.75
C ASN A 49 1.47 -16.46 17.18
N VAL A 50 1.28 -15.34 16.46
CA VAL A 50 2.40 -14.54 15.94
C VAL A 50 3.20 -13.96 17.10
N ILE A 51 2.54 -13.40 18.11
CA ILE A 51 3.19 -12.80 19.27
C ILE A 51 3.95 -13.87 20.08
N GLN A 52 3.32 -15.01 20.37
CA GLN A 52 3.98 -16.11 21.09
C GLN A 52 5.19 -16.63 20.32
N ASN A 53 5.05 -16.89 19.02
CA ASN A 53 6.16 -17.36 18.19
C ASN A 53 7.28 -16.32 18.05
N ALA A 54 6.94 -15.03 18.01
CA ALA A 54 7.92 -13.94 18.02
C ALA A 54 8.66 -13.83 19.36
N MET A 55 7.98 -14.02 20.49
CA MET A 55 8.59 -13.99 21.82
C MET A 55 9.52 -15.19 22.07
N HIS A 56 9.24 -16.34 21.46
CA HIS A 56 10.07 -17.54 21.55
C HIS A 56 11.14 -17.62 20.45
N ALA A 57 11.18 -16.66 19.52
CA ALA A 57 12.18 -16.64 18.46
C ALA A 57 13.56 -16.23 19.00
N SER A 58 14.52 -17.16 18.94
CA SER A 58 15.92 -16.87 19.27
C SER A 58 16.59 -15.90 18.30
N ASN A 59 16.13 -15.86 17.04
CA ASN A 59 16.53 -14.89 16.04
C ASN A 59 15.30 -14.35 15.31
N PHE A 60 14.97 -13.10 15.59
CA PHE A 60 13.79 -12.43 15.04
C PHE A 60 13.83 -12.31 13.52
N ALA A 61 15.01 -12.06 12.92
CA ALA A 61 15.13 -11.94 11.47
C ALA A 61 14.84 -13.28 10.78
N VAL A 62 15.41 -14.38 11.29
CA VAL A 62 15.18 -15.73 10.75
C VAL A 62 13.71 -16.14 10.91
N TYR A 63 13.11 -15.82 12.06
CA TYR A 63 11.68 -16.04 12.29
C TYR A 63 10.81 -15.24 11.32
N LEU A 64 11.13 -13.97 11.08
CA LEU A 64 10.38 -13.13 10.15
C LEU A 64 10.42 -13.71 8.73
N PHE A 65 11.60 -14.13 8.25
CA PHE A 65 11.76 -14.75 6.94
C PHE A 65 11.04 -16.10 6.85
N SER A 66 11.10 -16.94 7.88
CA SER A 66 10.42 -18.24 7.86
C SER A 66 8.90 -18.08 7.90
N ALA A 67 8.38 -17.14 8.71
CA ALA A 67 6.96 -16.82 8.79
C ALA A 67 6.43 -16.19 7.49
N LEU A 68 7.23 -15.35 6.82
CA LEU A 68 6.90 -14.83 5.49
C LEU A 68 6.90 -15.94 4.43
N ALA A 69 7.85 -16.88 4.47
CA ALA A 69 7.92 -17.97 3.50
C ALA A 69 6.77 -18.99 3.66
N THR A 70 6.28 -19.19 4.88
CA THR A 70 5.20 -20.16 5.18
C THR A 70 3.79 -19.56 5.17
N THR A 71 3.64 -18.25 5.01
CA THR A 71 2.33 -17.60 4.93
C THR A 71 1.73 -17.70 3.53
N LYS A 72 0.40 -17.59 3.45
CA LYS A 72 -0.33 -17.64 2.18
C LYS A 72 0.01 -16.43 1.30
N LEU A 73 0.01 -16.65 -0.02
CA LEU A 73 0.39 -15.66 -1.03
C LEU A 73 -0.37 -14.33 -0.90
N TYR A 74 -1.65 -14.35 -0.53
CA TYR A 74 -2.43 -13.12 -0.32
C TYR A 74 -1.98 -12.30 0.91
N VAL A 75 -1.46 -12.94 1.96
CA VAL A 75 -0.89 -12.25 3.13
C VAL A 75 0.42 -11.58 2.74
N GLN A 76 1.27 -12.28 1.98
CA GLN A 76 2.53 -11.73 1.46
C GLN A 76 2.26 -10.49 0.59
N LEU A 77 1.31 -10.58 -0.34
CA LEU A 77 0.90 -9.44 -1.18
C LEU A 77 0.35 -8.28 -0.35
N GLY A 78 -0.44 -8.56 0.69
CA GLY A 78 -0.94 -7.55 1.62
C GLY A 78 0.19 -6.82 2.35
N ILE A 79 1.16 -7.55 2.89
CA ILE A 79 2.34 -6.98 3.56
C ILE A 79 3.17 -6.12 2.61
N ILE A 80 3.41 -6.60 1.38
CA ILE A 80 4.14 -5.84 0.35
C ILE A 80 3.40 -4.55 0.00
N ALA A 81 2.09 -4.62 -0.23
CA ALA A 81 1.26 -3.46 -0.54
C ALA A 81 1.27 -2.44 0.61
N ALA A 82 1.17 -2.90 1.87
CA ALA A 82 1.28 -2.05 3.05
C ALA A 82 2.65 -1.35 3.13
N ALA A 83 3.74 -2.08 2.88
CA ALA A 83 5.10 -1.53 2.88
C ALA A 83 5.29 -0.46 1.80
N LEU A 84 4.77 -0.69 0.58
CA LEU A 84 4.81 0.29 -0.50
C LEU A 84 4.01 1.56 -0.17
N ILE A 85 2.84 1.43 0.46
CA ILE A 85 2.05 2.58 0.89
C ILE A 85 2.81 3.39 1.94
N ILE A 86 3.36 2.74 2.98
CA ILE A 86 4.17 3.41 4.01
C ILE A 86 5.35 4.14 3.37
N LEU A 87 6.10 3.46 2.48
CA LEU A 87 7.24 4.06 1.81
C LEU A 87 6.83 5.30 1.00
N SER A 88 5.71 5.23 0.28
CA SER A 88 5.19 6.39 -0.46
C SER A 88 4.80 7.55 0.46
N MET A 89 4.22 7.26 1.62
CA MET A 89 3.83 8.28 2.61
C MET A 89 5.06 8.92 3.27
N LEU A 90 6.11 8.14 3.54
CA LEU A 90 7.39 8.65 4.04
C LEU A 90 8.05 9.57 3.02
N ILE A 91 8.13 9.15 1.75
CA ILE A 91 8.68 9.99 0.66
C ILE A 91 7.91 11.32 0.57
N ASP A 92 6.58 11.28 0.60
CA ASP A 92 5.76 12.49 0.57
C ASP A 92 6.00 13.36 1.82
N ALA A 93 6.16 12.77 3.00
CA ALA A 93 6.47 13.48 4.23
C ALA A 93 7.85 14.17 4.18
N PHE A 94 8.88 13.51 3.64
CA PHE A 94 10.21 14.10 3.44
C PHE A 94 10.17 15.25 2.42
N ARG A 95 9.50 15.07 1.28
CA ARG A 95 9.33 16.12 0.27
C ARG A 95 8.58 17.36 0.80
N THR A 96 7.59 17.14 1.65
CA THR A 96 6.83 18.24 2.28
C THR A 96 7.70 19.02 3.26
N LYS A 97 8.56 18.33 4.03
CA LYS A 97 9.52 18.97 4.94
C LYS A 97 10.52 19.85 4.18
N GLU A 98 11.13 19.34 3.10
CA GLU A 98 12.05 20.12 2.26
C GLU A 98 11.41 21.39 1.68
N GLY A 99 10.14 21.31 1.25
CA GLY A 99 9.39 22.48 0.78
C GLY A 99 9.05 23.50 1.88
N THR A 100 9.03 23.08 3.16
CA THR A 100 8.76 23.96 4.30
C THR A 100 10.03 24.70 4.76
N TYR A 101 11.20 24.05 4.70
CA TYR A 101 12.50 24.68 5.00
C TYR A 101 12.99 25.63 3.90
N ALA A 102 12.45 25.55 2.69
CA ALA A 102 12.78 26.47 1.59
C ALA A 102 12.06 27.83 1.67
N LEU A 103 11.13 28.00 2.63
CA LEU A 103 10.32 29.21 2.82
C LEU A 103 10.58 29.90 4.18
N SER A 104 11.53 29.41 4.97
CA SER A 104 12.00 29.99 6.24
C SER A 104 13.38 30.61 6.08
#